data_AF-A0A0F9WHZ7-F1
#
_entry.id   AF-A0A0F9WHZ7-F1
#
_cell.length_a   1.000
_cell.length_b   1.000
_cell.length_c   1.000
_cell.angle_alpha   90.00
_cell.angle_beta   90.00
_cell.angle_gamma   90.00
#
_symmetry.space_group_name_H-M   'P 1'
#
loop_
_entity.id
_entity.type
_entity.pdbx_description
1 polymer ?
#
loop_
_entity_poly.entity_id
_entity_poly.type
_entity_poly.pdbx_seq_one_letter_code
_entity_poly.pdbx_strand_id
1 'polypeptide(L)'
;MQVIFDQHYNTLGAELLCPNCDGRFLHHEGVQVFEREEDDDTGLHLMVKNGVFTKDSDLSDNPSPRRHGLFIEFCCENCDARPVLSVIQHKGSTYIDMDVT
;
A
#
# COMPACT_ATOMS: atom_id res chain seq x y z
N MET A 1 6.14 -0.60 9.70
CA MET A 1 7.54 -0.11 9.96
C MET A 1 7.68 1.30 9.40
N GLN A 2 8.59 2.15 9.91
CA GLN A 2 8.66 3.53 9.42
C GLN A 2 8.98 3.58 7.92
N VAL A 3 8.18 4.34 7.17
CA VAL A 3 8.42 4.63 5.76
C VAL A 3 9.67 5.50 5.64
N ILE A 4 10.65 5.03 4.85
CA ILE A 4 11.91 5.74 4.63
C ILE A 4 11.99 6.15 3.16
N PHE A 5 12.34 7.40 2.92
CA PHE A 5 12.59 7.94 1.61
C PHE A 5 14.06 8.35 1.48
N ASP A 6 14.66 8.12 0.31
CA ASP A 6 15.95 8.69 -0.03
C ASP A 6 15.82 10.14 -0.53
N GLN A 7 16.90 10.70 -1.05
CA GLN A 7 16.97 12.03 -1.62
C GLN A 7 15.91 12.25 -2.69
N HIS A 8 15.37 13.47 -2.70
CA HIS A 8 14.41 13.90 -3.69
C HIS A 8 15.10 14.16 -5.03
N TYR A 9 14.73 13.41 -6.06
CA TYR A 9 15.15 13.60 -7.44
C TYR A 9 14.13 14.47 -8.18
N ASN A 10 14.50 15.74 -8.42
CA ASN A 10 13.76 16.77 -9.16
C ASN A 10 12.38 16.38 -9.74
N THR A 11 12.35 15.61 -10.83
CA THR A 11 11.13 15.29 -11.58
C THR A 11 10.42 14.00 -11.17
N LEU A 12 11.04 13.17 -10.34
CA LEU A 12 10.55 11.84 -9.97
C LEU A 12 10.07 11.76 -8.51
N GLY A 13 10.45 12.73 -7.67
CA GLY A 13 10.17 12.68 -6.24
C GLY A 13 11.28 12.00 -5.45
N ALA A 14 10.97 11.56 -4.23
CA ALA A 14 11.90 10.80 -3.41
C ALA A 14 11.72 9.29 -3.64
N GLU A 15 12.82 8.55 -3.65
CA GLU A 15 12.80 7.08 -3.78
C GLU A 15 12.26 6.46 -2.48
N LEU A 16 11.31 5.55 -2.59
CA LEU A 16 10.83 4.76 -1.46
C LEU A 16 11.82 3.61 -1.19
N LEU A 17 12.33 3.52 0.03
CA LEU A 17 13.31 2.49 0.40
C LEU A 17 12.63 1.22 0.92
N CYS A 18 13.26 0.07 0.63
CA CYS A 18 12.86 -1.20 1.19
C CYS A 18 13.03 -1.18 2.72
N PRO A 19 11.96 -1.44 3.50
CA PRO A 19 12.03 -1.38 4.97
C PRO A 19 12.85 -2.52 5.58
N ASN A 20 13.26 -3.52 4.78
CA ASN A 20 14.09 -4.63 5.25
C ASN A 20 15.60 -4.41 5.03
N CYS A 21 15.99 -3.81 3.91
CA CYS A 21 17.40 -3.71 3.51
C CYS A 21 17.85 -2.31 3.05
N ASP A 22 16.99 -1.31 3.15
CA ASP A 22 17.19 0.07 2.67
C ASP A 22 17.53 0.19 1.18
N GLY A 23 17.24 -0.86 0.39
CA GLY A 23 17.43 -0.87 -1.06
C GLY A 23 16.43 0.03 -1.78
N ARG A 24 16.83 0.63 -2.89
CA ARG A 24 16.04 1.64 -3.65
C ARG A 24 15.10 1.04 -4.69
N PHE A 25 15.28 -0.24 -5.00
CA PHE A 25 14.59 -0.89 -6.12
C PHE A 25 13.41 -1.70 -5.59
N LEU A 26 12.28 -1.02 -5.44
CA LEU A 26 11.00 -1.61 -5.11
C LEU A 26 10.13 -1.65 -6.37
N HIS A 27 9.98 -2.85 -6.94
CA HIS A 27 9.10 -3.09 -8.06
C HIS A 27 7.67 -3.23 -7.56
N HIS A 28 6.75 -2.40 -8.07
CA HIS A 28 5.33 -2.45 -7.73
C HIS A 28 4.65 -3.63 -8.47
N GLU A 29 4.04 -4.55 -7.72
CA GLU A 29 3.45 -5.79 -8.28
C GLU A 29 1.92 -5.86 -8.16
N GLY A 30 1.32 -5.17 -7.18
CA GLY A 30 -0.12 -5.24 -6.91
C GLY A 30 -0.68 -3.99 -6.25
N VAL A 31 -1.96 -3.71 -6.51
CA VAL A 31 -2.74 -2.66 -5.83
C VAL A 31 -4.04 -3.25 -5.35
N GLN A 32 -4.42 -2.92 -4.11
CA GLN A 32 -5.76 -3.19 -3.59
C GLN A 32 -6.39 -1.87 -3.14
N VAL A 33 -7.61 -1.59 -3.60
CA VAL A 33 -8.38 -0.39 -3.25
C VAL A 33 -9.61 -0.82 -2.47
N PHE A 34 -9.81 -0.21 -1.31
CA PHE A 34 -10.98 -0.41 -0.46
C PHE A 34 -11.78 0.89 -0.41
N GLU A 35 -13.03 0.85 -0.84
CA GLU A 35 -13.96 1.98 -0.83
C GLU A 35 -15.20 1.62 -0.02
N ARG A 36 -15.61 2.51 0.86
CA ARG A 36 -16.83 2.41 1.68
C ARG A 36 -17.18 3.75 2.28
N GLU A 37 -18.46 3.94 2.60
CA GLU A 37 -18.86 5.03 3.49
C GLU A 37 -18.28 4.83 4.90
N GLU A 38 -18.29 5.89 5.69
CA GLU A 38 -17.76 5.83 7.05
C GLU A 38 -18.51 4.79 7.89
N ASP A 39 -17.76 3.84 8.45
CA ASP A 39 -18.24 2.75 9.32
C ASP A 39 -19.11 1.68 8.63
N ASP A 40 -19.26 1.70 7.30
CA ASP A 40 -20.01 0.67 6.60
C ASP A 40 -19.30 -0.70 6.66
N ASP A 41 -20.08 -1.75 6.91
CA ASP A 41 -19.61 -3.15 6.99
C ASP A 41 -19.34 -3.77 5.60
N THR A 42 -19.86 -3.14 4.55
CA THR A 42 -19.69 -3.58 3.16
C THR A 42 -19.25 -2.42 2.28
N GLY A 43 -18.54 -2.72 1.21
CA GLY A 43 -18.11 -1.71 0.25
C GLY A 43 -17.63 -2.33 -1.04
N LEU A 44 -16.76 -1.62 -1.73
CA LEU A 44 -16.10 -2.09 -2.94
C LEU A 44 -14.64 -2.38 -2.64
N HIS A 45 -14.22 -3.60 -2.94
CA HIS A 45 -12.81 -3.99 -2.95
C HIS A 45 -12.39 -4.35 -4.37
N LEU A 46 -11.29 -3.75 -4.82
CA LEU A 46 -10.69 -3.96 -6.12
C LEU A 46 -9.23 -4.38 -5.95
N MET A 47 -8.79 -5.40 -6.69
CA MET A 47 -7.38 -5.77 -6.76
C MET A 47 -6.91 -5.85 -8.20
N VAL A 48 -5.73 -5.28 -8.47
CA VAL A 48 -5.00 -5.42 -9.73
C VAL A 48 -3.62 -5.98 -9.41
N LYS A 49 -3.31 -7.17 -9.92
CA LYS A 49 -2.01 -7.83 -9.69
C LYS A 49 -1.71 -8.81 -10.83
N ASN A 50 -0.47 -8.84 -11.31
CA ASN A 50 -0.03 -9.77 -12.37
C ASN A 50 -0.90 -9.76 -13.64
N GLY A 51 -1.43 -8.59 -14.03
CA GLY A 51 -2.34 -8.45 -15.18
C GLY A 51 -3.76 -9.00 -14.95
N VAL A 52 -4.07 -9.45 -13.74
CA VAL A 52 -5.40 -9.90 -13.32
C VAL A 52 -6.10 -8.79 -12.56
N PHE A 53 -7.40 -8.64 -12.81
CA PHE A 53 -8.29 -7.75 -12.09
C PHE A 53 -9.37 -8.57 -11.37
N THR A 54 -9.59 -8.29 -10.09
CA THR A 54 -10.69 -8.86 -9.31
C THR A 54 -11.48 -7.74 -8.63
N LYS A 55 -12.77 -8.01 -8.39
CA LYS A 55 -13.65 -7.14 -7.62
C LYS A 55 -14.56 -7.98 -6.72
N ASP A 56 -14.78 -7.50 -5.51
CA ASP A 56 -15.72 -8.07 -4.56
C ASP A 56 -16.16 -6.98 -3.55
N SER A 57 -16.82 -7.42 -2.48
CA SER A 57 -17.33 -6.53 -1.42
C SER A 57 -16.75 -6.86 -0.04
N ASP A 58 -15.67 -7.66 0.02
CA ASP A 58 -15.00 -8.03 1.25
C ASP A 58 -14.02 -6.93 1.66
N LEU A 59 -14.21 -6.38 2.86
CA LEU A 59 -13.38 -5.31 3.43
C LEU A 59 -12.55 -5.79 4.62
N SER A 60 -12.49 -7.09 4.88
CA SER A 60 -11.80 -7.66 6.06
C SER A 60 -10.33 -7.26 6.13
N ASP A 61 -9.68 -7.10 4.98
CA ASP A 61 -8.27 -6.69 4.87
C ASP A 61 -8.08 -5.17 4.74
N ASN A 62 -9.14 -4.35 4.78
CA ASN A 62 -9.02 -2.90 4.60
C ASN A 62 -8.12 -2.30 5.71
N PRO A 63 -7.00 -1.63 5.36
CA PRO A 63 -6.09 -1.08 6.37
C PRO A 63 -6.70 0.13 7.10
N SER A 64 -7.73 0.76 6.53
CA SER A 64 -8.52 1.76 7.22
C SER A 64 -9.72 1.11 7.94
N PRO A 65 -9.77 1.21 9.29
CA PRO A 65 -10.81 0.55 10.07
C PRO A 65 -12.19 1.20 9.95
N ARG A 66 -12.29 2.40 9.36
CA ARG A 66 -13.57 3.13 9.25
C ARG A 66 -13.87 3.72 7.87
N ARG A 67 -12.90 3.79 6.95
CA ARG A 67 -13.05 4.50 5.66
C ARG A 67 -12.28 3.79 4.55
N HIS A 68 -11.94 4.53 3.50
CA HIS A 68 -11.17 4.05 2.36
C HIS A 68 -9.76 3.64 2.77
N GLY A 69 -9.22 2.66 2.07
CA GLY A 69 -7.86 2.16 2.24
C GLY A 69 -7.21 1.83 0.91
N LEU A 70 -5.88 1.77 0.91
CA LEU A 70 -5.08 1.36 -0.24
C LEU A 70 -3.93 0.48 0.25
N PHE A 71 -3.73 -0.64 -0.43
CA PHE A 71 -2.46 -1.36 -0.41
C PHE A 71 -1.74 -1.25 -1.74
N ILE A 72 -0.42 -1.11 -1.66
CA ILE A 72 0.50 -1.24 -2.80
C ILE A 72 1.53 -2.30 -2.42
N GLU A 73 1.54 -3.40 -3.16
CA GLU A 73 2.44 -4.54 -2.94
C GLU A 73 3.71 -4.38 -3.76
N PHE A 74 4.87 -4.60 -3.16
CA PHE A 74 6.17 -4.49 -3.79
C PHE A 74 6.97 -5.79 -3.71
N CYS A 75 7.91 -5.93 -4.64
CA CYS A 75 9.00 -6.87 -4.58
C CYS A 75 10.31 -6.08 -4.54
N CYS A 76 11.17 -6.35 -3.56
CA CYS A 76 12.49 -5.74 -3.52
C CYS A 76 13.43 -6.45 -4.51
N GLU A 77 14.16 -5.70 -5.32
CA GLU A 77 15.14 -6.28 -6.25
C GLU A 77 16.52 -6.49 -5.59
N ASN A 78 16.72 -6.00 -4.36
CA ASN A 78 17.96 -6.15 -3.59
C ASN A 78 17.92 -7.28 -2.55
N CYS A 79 16.74 -7.71 -2.12
CA CYS A 79 16.55 -8.81 -1.15
C CYS A 79 15.22 -9.52 -1.39
N ASP A 80 14.96 -10.64 -0.72
CA ASP A 80 13.74 -11.44 -0.93
C ASP A 80 12.46 -10.85 -0.28
N ALA A 81 12.53 -9.64 0.27
CA ALA A 81 11.39 -9.01 0.93
C ALA A 81 10.29 -8.64 -0.06
N ARG A 82 9.03 -8.79 0.38
CA ARG A 82 7.83 -8.36 -0.34
C ARG A 82 7.04 -7.36 0.50
N PRO A 83 7.46 -6.07 0.53
CA PRO A 83 6.81 -5.10 1.37
C PRO A 83 5.42 -4.70 0.85
N VAL A 84 4.54 -4.28 1.76
CA VAL A 84 3.24 -3.69 1.44
C VAL A 84 3.20 -2.28 2.02
N LEU A 85 2.93 -1.29 1.16
CA LEU A 85 2.65 0.08 1.57
C LEU A 85 1.15 0.25 1.77
N SER A 86 0.78 0.83 2.91
CA SER A 86 -0.61 1.04 3.33
C SER A 86 -0.92 2.52 3.38
N VAL A 87 -2.01 2.96 2.75
CA VAL A 87 -2.59 4.30 2.97
C VAL A 87 -3.86 4.16 3.80
N ILE A 88 -3.84 4.76 4.99
CA ILE A 88 -4.84 4.57 6.03
C ILE A 88 -5.52 5.91 6.33
N GLN A 89 -6.84 5.94 6.27
CA GLN A 89 -7.63 7.06 6.78
C GLN A 89 -8.10 6.82 8.21
N HIS A 90 -7.84 7.77 9.11
CA HIS A 90 -8.44 7.75 10.45
C HIS A 90 -8.70 9.18 10.96
N LYS A 91 -9.97 9.50 11.24
CA LYS A 91 -10.42 10.78 11.82
C LYS A 91 -9.87 12.02 11.07
N GLY A 92 -9.94 11.99 9.74
CA GLY A 92 -9.47 13.08 8.87
C GLY A 92 -7.95 13.14 8.67
N SER A 93 -7.19 12.23 9.28
CA SER A 93 -5.75 12.10 9.07
C SER A 93 -5.45 10.96 8.09
N THR A 94 -4.46 11.20 7.23
CA THR A 94 -3.86 10.19 6.35
C THR A 94 -2.58 9.68 6.98
N TYR A 95 -2.48 8.37 7.15
CA TYR A 95 -1.27 7.68 7.56
C TYR A 95 -0.73 6.87 6.39
N ILE A 96 0.59 6.78 6.30
CA ILE A 96 1.30 5.92 5.36
C ILE A 96 2.22 5.05 6.19
N ASP A 97 2.11 3.74 6.02
CA ASP A 97 2.92 2.73 6.72
C ASP A 97 3.43 1.68 5.74
N MET A 98 4.46 0.94 6.13
CA MET A 98 5.04 -0.10 5.32
C MET A 98 5.43 -1.31 6.13
N ASP A 99 4.94 -2.49 5.76
CA ASP A 99 5.24 -3.74 6.44
C ASP A 99 5.89 -4.75 5.49
N VAL A 100 6.66 -5.69 6.03
CA VAL A 100 7.26 -6.80 5.28
C VAL A 100 6.51 -8.05 5.69
N THR A 101 5.79 -8.64 4.74
CA THR A 101 5.19 -9.98 4.88
C THR A 101 6.23 -11.07 4.73
#